data_AF-V5B616-F1
#
_entry.id   AF-V5B616-F1
#
_cell.length_a   1.000
_cell.length_b   1.000
_cell.length_c   1.000
_cell.angle_alpha   90.00
_cell.angle_beta   90.00
_cell.angle_gamma   90.00
#
_symmetry.space_group_name_H-M   'P 1'
#
loop_
_entity.id
_entity.type
_entity.pdbx_description
1 polymer ?
#
loop_
_entity_poly.entity_id
_entity_poly.type
_entity_poly.pdbx_seq_one_letter_code
_entity_poly.pdbx_strand_id
1 'polypeptide(L)'
;MRPAAMLRVTGFLWFNGTVASPIVVTSESAESASSWRTIHVDGPTATLYASFTFFTGSGVKGIRVANTGKHHSHSAAISATNKASVYLRHSFLLELQGAGIAAGNEAEVQLEDSLVQWAQMGIECVQCTFTSRRSVWTHFPSWDAAYADNDNDAMYLSGGKHRVIDSVIAHTKDDGIDSGATGNGGSLVVHNTIVEGCMHEGVALSSDPNGHREVVISHTIVQYCQQGIESGYASKQHTASITSSLIQKCSVGVRYGDNYHWSHCDGKLTLQNTTLAQNEVNVMNYERRYQVPQDPEYFHSEGVLSQRHWKLLQDAARDSALPLAAAPPEAVVMLLMDVRRRELPKTGWEGCKDMFLLPGNNTLIVDEVVDAEAFTEELRVTEDVTVTF
;
A
#
# COMPACT_ATOMS: atom_id res chain seq x y z
N MET A 1 23.37 16.29 -17.42
CA MET A 1 22.75 14.95 -17.37
C MET A 1 21.87 14.81 -18.61
N ARG A 2 21.86 13.66 -19.31
CA ARG A 2 20.94 13.46 -20.44
C ARG A 2 19.49 13.48 -19.91
N PRO A 3 18.51 14.08 -20.62
CA PRO A 3 17.12 14.04 -20.19
C PRO A 3 16.68 12.58 -20.06
N ALA A 4 16.09 12.24 -18.92
CA ALA A 4 15.55 10.91 -18.70
C ALA A 4 14.34 10.69 -19.62
N ALA A 5 14.36 9.62 -20.39
CA ALA A 5 13.34 9.34 -21.40
C ALA A 5 11.95 9.21 -20.77
N MET A 6 10.95 9.81 -21.42
CA MET A 6 9.53 9.66 -21.10
C MET A 6 8.80 9.20 -22.35
N LEU A 7 7.93 8.21 -22.22
CA LEU A 7 7.04 7.77 -23.29
C LEU A 7 5.63 8.25 -22.96
N ARG A 8 5.11 9.23 -23.72
CA ARG A 8 3.73 9.68 -23.58
C ARG A 8 2.81 8.86 -24.49
N VAL A 9 1.79 8.24 -23.91
CA VAL A 9 0.78 7.41 -24.58
C VAL A 9 -0.56 8.13 -24.52
N THR A 10 -1.09 8.55 -25.67
CA THR A 10 -2.44 9.14 -25.78
C THR A 10 -3.43 8.25 -26.54
N GLY A 11 -2.91 7.26 -27.27
CA GLY A 11 -3.67 6.19 -27.93
C GLY A 11 -3.40 4.86 -27.25
N PHE A 12 -3.05 3.83 -28.04
CA PHE A 12 -2.82 2.49 -27.52
C PHE A 12 -1.31 2.12 -27.52
N LEU A 13 -0.84 1.53 -26.42
CA LEU A 13 0.47 0.88 -26.33
C LEU A 13 0.32 -0.58 -25.89
N TRP A 14 0.83 -1.51 -26.71
CA TRP A 14 0.89 -2.94 -26.38
C TRP A 14 2.32 -3.43 -26.19
N PHE A 15 2.63 -4.01 -25.03
CA PHE A 15 3.77 -4.93 -24.84
C PHE A 15 3.28 -6.39 -24.79
N ASN A 16 3.47 -7.14 -25.87
CA ASN A 16 2.93 -8.49 -26.01
C ASN A 16 4.00 -9.57 -25.78
N GLY A 17 4.62 -9.57 -24.60
CA GLY A 17 5.59 -10.58 -24.23
C GLY A 17 4.94 -11.94 -23.96
N THR A 18 5.79 -12.97 -23.93
CA THR A 18 5.42 -14.34 -23.52
C THR A 18 6.43 -14.90 -22.52
N VAL A 19 6.13 -16.04 -21.90
CA VAL A 19 7.10 -16.77 -21.06
C VAL A 19 8.41 -17.07 -21.82
N ALA A 20 8.31 -17.42 -23.11
CA ALA A 20 9.46 -17.79 -23.94
C ALA A 20 10.22 -16.58 -24.51
N SER A 21 9.55 -15.43 -24.60
CA SER A 21 10.09 -14.19 -25.15
C SER A 21 9.51 -13.02 -24.36
N PRO A 22 10.02 -12.75 -23.15
CA PRO A 22 9.55 -11.63 -22.35
C PRO A 22 10.07 -10.31 -22.91
N ILE A 23 9.35 -9.22 -22.61
CA ILE A 23 9.77 -7.86 -22.98
C ILE A 23 10.45 -7.21 -21.77
N VAL A 24 11.55 -6.50 -22.00
CA VAL A 24 12.22 -5.71 -20.97
C VAL A 24 12.21 -4.24 -21.38
N VAL A 25 11.59 -3.42 -20.55
CA VAL A 25 11.61 -1.96 -20.64
C VAL A 25 12.61 -1.44 -19.61
N THR A 26 13.74 -0.96 -20.12
CA THR A 26 14.87 -0.46 -19.32
C THR A 26 15.62 0.63 -20.09
N SER A 27 16.62 1.24 -19.45
CA SER A 27 17.56 2.14 -20.12
C SER A 27 18.67 1.34 -20.84
N GLU A 28 19.21 1.90 -21.92
CA GLU A 28 20.28 1.26 -22.72
C GLU A 28 21.60 1.09 -21.94
N SER A 29 21.81 1.87 -20.87
CA SER A 29 23.06 1.86 -20.10
C SER A 29 22.80 1.43 -18.65
N ALA A 30 23.22 0.21 -18.31
CA ALA A 30 23.28 -0.26 -16.93
C ALA A 30 24.41 0.41 -16.12
N GLU A 31 25.39 1.02 -16.79
CA GLU A 31 26.62 1.57 -16.17
C GLU A 31 26.51 3.04 -15.75
N SER A 32 25.52 3.76 -16.27
CA SER A 32 25.18 5.10 -15.80
C SER A 32 23.87 5.02 -15.04
N ALA A 33 23.73 5.77 -13.95
CA ALA A 33 22.47 6.00 -13.23
C ALA A 33 21.40 6.73 -14.09
N SER A 34 21.28 6.39 -15.38
CA SER A 34 20.31 6.91 -16.33
C SER A 34 18.98 6.21 -16.12
N SER A 35 18.33 6.52 -15.00
CA SER A 35 16.93 6.16 -14.83
C SER A 35 16.12 6.78 -15.95
N TRP A 36 15.24 6.02 -16.58
CA TRP A 36 14.19 6.60 -17.41
C TRP A 36 13.08 7.15 -16.51
N ARG A 37 12.28 8.08 -17.04
CA ARG A 37 11.32 8.82 -16.22
C ARG A 37 10.05 8.00 -15.98
N THR A 38 9.25 7.80 -17.03
CA THR A 38 7.94 7.16 -16.91
C THR A 38 7.35 6.82 -18.29
N ILE A 39 6.46 5.84 -18.33
CA ILE A 39 5.46 5.69 -19.37
C ILE A 39 4.22 6.42 -18.88
N HIS A 40 3.93 7.59 -19.45
CA HIS A 40 2.79 8.41 -19.08
C HIS A 40 1.61 8.13 -20.00
N VAL A 41 0.62 7.40 -19.51
CA VAL A 41 -0.65 7.11 -20.18
C VAL A 41 -1.65 8.20 -19.80
N ASP A 42 -2.10 8.97 -20.78
CA ASP A 42 -2.84 10.21 -20.52
C ASP A 42 -4.02 10.42 -21.47
N GLY A 43 -5.22 10.40 -20.90
CA GLY A 43 -6.47 10.71 -21.59
C GLY A 43 -7.46 9.54 -21.62
N PRO A 44 -8.75 9.81 -21.88
CA PRO A 44 -9.83 8.83 -21.74
C PRO A 44 -9.80 7.69 -22.77
N THR A 45 -9.01 7.83 -23.83
CA THR A 45 -8.78 6.78 -24.84
C THR A 45 -7.41 6.15 -24.71
N ALA A 46 -6.55 6.69 -23.84
CA ALA A 46 -5.18 6.25 -23.70
C ALA A 46 -5.14 4.93 -22.93
N THR A 47 -4.55 3.91 -23.52
CA THR A 47 -4.47 2.58 -22.91
C THR A 47 -3.10 1.96 -23.03
N LEU A 48 -2.62 1.39 -21.92
CA LEU A 48 -1.44 0.53 -21.89
C LEU A 48 -1.86 -0.91 -21.56
N TYR A 49 -1.49 -1.85 -22.42
CA TYR A 49 -1.51 -3.28 -22.13
C TYR A 49 -0.10 -3.84 -22.07
N ALA A 50 0.22 -4.57 -21.01
CA ALA A 50 1.49 -5.28 -20.90
C ALA A 50 1.28 -6.73 -20.41
N SER A 51 1.94 -7.65 -21.10
CA SER A 51 1.98 -9.08 -20.78
C SER A 51 3.43 -9.56 -20.78
N PHE A 52 3.85 -10.35 -19.78
CA PHE A 52 5.24 -10.85 -19.65
C PHE A 52 6.28 -9.76 -19.90
N THR A 53 6.08 -8.62 -19.24
CA THR A 53 6.91 -7.42 -19.41
C THR A 53 7.57 -7.04 -18.10
N PHE A 54 8.88 -6.82 -18.15
CA PHE A 54 9.70 -6.33 -17.05
C PHE A 54 9.89 -4.81 -17.23
N PHE A 55 9.56 -4.04 -16.20
CA PHE A 55 9.86 -2.61 -16.11
C PHE A 55 10.90 -2.42 -15.02
N THR A 56 12.07 -1.90 -15.38
CA THR A 56 13.19 -1.74 -14.44
C THR A 56 14.03 -0.50 -14.75
N GLY A 57 14.75 0.01 -13.76
CA GLY A 57 15.62 1.17 -13.93
C GLY A 57 14.87 2.48 -14.21
N SER A 58 13.65 2.61 -13.68
CA SER A 58 12.88 3.87 -13.71
C SER A 58 13.05 4.65 -12.41
N GLY A 59 12.74 5.94 -12.45
CA GLY A 59 12.63 6.80 -11.27
C GLY A 59 13.67 7.92 -11.26
N VAL A 60 13.21 9.12 -11.59
CA VAL A 60 14.02 10.35 -11.67
C VAL A 60 13.55 11.32 -10.59
N LYS A 61 14.47 11.75 -9.71
CA LYS A 61 14.16 12.67 -8.60
C LYS A 61 13.65 14.01 -9.11
N GLY A 62 12.63 14.55 -8.47
CA GLY A 62 12.09 15.88 -8.71
C GLY A 62 11.12 16.00 -9.89
N ILE A 63 10.83 14.91 -10.63
CA ILE A 63 10.04 14.99 -11.86
C ILE A 63 8.81 14.09 -11.84
N ARG A 64 7.72 14.57 -11.24
CA ARG A 64 6.47 13.81 -11.08
C ARG A 64 5.46 14.10 -12.19
N VAL A 65 4.50 13.20 -12.35
CA VAL A 65 3.28 13.48 -13.12
C VAL A 65 2.26 14.13 -12.17
N ALA A 66 1.74 15.29 -12.55
CA ALA A 66 0.78 16.01 -11.72
C ALA A 66 -0.47 15.16 -11.46
N ASN A 67 -1.10 15.35 -10.29
CA ASN A 67 -2.34 14.67 -9.88
C ASN A 67 -2.25 13.14 -9.75
N THR A 68 -1.05 12.59 -9.53
CA THR A 68 -0.85 11.15 -9.28
C THR A 68 -0.41 10.85 -7.84
N GLY A 69 -0.39 11.87 -6.98
CA GLY A 69 0.12 11.78 -5.60
C GLY A 69 1.37 12.64 -5.36
N LYS A 70 1.85 12.66 -4.12
CA LYS A 70 2.95 13.53 -3.65
C LYS A 70 3.86 12.93 -2.56
N HIS A 71 3.66 11.71 -2.08
CA HIS A 71 4.46 11.15 -0.98
C HIS A 71 5.95 11.12 -1.32
N HIS A 72 6.27 10.71 -2.56
CA HIS A 72 7.65 10.63 -3.02
C HIS A 72 8.00 11.67 -4.07
N SER A 73 9.30 11.98 -4.19
CA SER A 73 9.82 12.96 -5.16
C SER A 73 10.31 12.34 -6.48
N HIS A 74 10.52 11.02 -6.54
CA HIS A 74 10.91 10.32 -7.77
C HIS A 74 9.71 10.05 -8.68
N SER A 75 9.95 9.96 -9.99
CA SER A 75 8.93 9.53 -10.96
C SER A 75 8.57 8.06 -10.81
N ALA A 76 7.33 7.70 -11.14
CA ALA A 76 6.89 6.31 -11.21
C ALA A 76 7.27 5.67 -12.55
N ALA A 77 7.50 4.35 -12.59
CA ALA A 77 7.73 3.64 -13.85
C ALA A 77 6.55 3.78 -14.81
N ILE A 78 5.32 3.68 -14.29
CA ILE A 78 4.10 3.93 -15.07
C ILE A 78 3.30 5.02 -14.38
N SER A 79 2.88 6.03 -15.15
CA SER A 79 1.95 7.05 -14.68
C SER A 79 0.68 7.04 -15.51
N ALA A 80 -0.49 7.06 -14.86
CA ALA A 80 -1.80 7.06 -15.52
C ALA A 80 -2.67 8.23 -15.05
N THR A 81 -3.16 9.05 -15.98
CA THR A 81 -4.00 10.20 -15.65
C THR A 81 -5.18 10.38 -16.60
N ASN A 82 -6.17 11.15 -16.15
CA ASN A 82 -7.24 11.68 -16.98
C ASN A 82 -8.05 10.57 -17.67
N LYS A 83 -8.52 9.59 -16.87
CA LYS A 83 -9.32 8.44 -17.33
C LYS A 83 -8.57 7.46 -18.24
N ALA A 84 -7.24 7.51 -18.26
CA ALA A 84 -6.42 6.50 -18.91
C ALA A 84 -6.59 5.12 -18.27
N SER A 85 -6.36 4.07 -19.05
CA SER A 85 -6.44 2.69 -18.57
C SER A 85 -5.08 1.98 -18.68
N VAL A 86 -4.69 1.26 -17.63
CA VAL A 86 -3.47 0.47 -17.58
C VAL A 86 -3.83 -0.95 -17.16
N TYR A 87 -3.46 -1.93 -17.99
CA TYR A 87 -3.71 -3.35 -17.76
C TYR A 87 -2.40 -4.12 -17.83
N LEU A 88 -1.99 -4.69 -16.70
CA LEU A 88 -0.75 -5.42 -16.54
C LEU A 88 -1.07 -6.86 -16.15
N ARG A 89 -0.61 -7.83 -16.93
CA ARG A 89 -0.75 -9.26 -16.64
C ARG A 89 0.60 -9.94 -16.71
N HIS A 90 0.95 -10.81 -15.78
CA HIS A 90 2.26 -11.47 -15.77
C HIS A 90 3.42 -10.48 -15.94
N SER A 91 3.32 -9.31 -15.33
CA SER A 91 4.28 -8.22 -15.50
C SER A 91 5.05 -8.00 -14.20
N PHE A 92 6.26 -7.45 -14.34
CA PHE A 92 7.23 -7.38 -13.27
C PHE A 92 7.76 -5.94 -13.19
N LEU A 93 7.50 -5.25 -12.09
CA LEU A 93 8.02 -3.90 -11.84
C LEU A 93 9.07 -4.03 -10.74
N LEU A 94 10.35 -3.94 -11.12
CA LEU A 94 11.47 -4.34 -10.28
C LEU A 94 12.61 -3.32 -10.32
N GLU A 95 13.29 -3.13 -9.19
CA GLU A 95 14.49 -2.28 -9.09
C GLU A 95 14.23 -0.85 -9.59
N LEU A 96 13.32 -0.16 -8.90
CA LEU A 96 12.85 1.17 -9.25
C LEU A 96 13.28 2.19 -8.19
N GLN A 97 13.78 3.34 -8.65
CA GLN A 97 14.17 4.44 -7.75
C GLN A 97 12.96 5.23 -7.24
N GLY A 98 11.81 5.13 -7.91
CA GLY A 98 10.53 5.71 -7.51
C GLY A 98 9.44 4.66 -7.37
N ALA A 99 8.18 5.10 -7.45
CA ALA A 99 7.03 4.18 -7.39
C ALA A 99 7.00 3.21 -8.58
N GLY A 100 6.42 2.03 -8.39
CA GLY A 100 6.02 1.17 -9.50
C GLY A 100 5.01 1.88 -10.40
N ILE A 101 3.91 2.33 -9.81
CA ILE A 101 2.80 2.97 -10.50
C ILE A 101 2.39 4.24 -9.77
N ALA A 102 2.05 5.30 -10.51
CA ALA A 102 1.37 6.47 -9.97
C ALA A 102 0.13 6.78 -10.82
N ALA A 103 -1.05 6.88 -10.21
CA ALA A 103 -2.31 7.02 -10.93
C ALA A 103 -3.22 8.06 -10.28
N GLY A 104 -3.99 8.76 -11.10
CA GLY A 104 -5.02 9.66 -10.59
C GLY A 104 -5.90 10.27 -11.66
N ASN A 105 -6.71 11.25 -11.28
CA ASN A 105 -7.71 11.88 -12.16
C ASN A 105 -8.58 10.83 -12.87
N GLU A 106 -9.23 9.96 -12.10
CA GLU A 106 -10.14 8.92 -12.57
C GLU A 106 -9.49 7.86 -13.48
N ALA A 107 -8.16 7.75 -13.51
CA ALA A 107 -7.47 6.67 -14.22
C ALA A 107 -7.83 5.29 -13.64
N GLU A 108 -7.75 4.26 -14.47
CA GLU A 108 -7.97 2.87 -14.10
C GLU A 108 -6.67 2.06 -14.23
N VAL A 109 -6.32 1.33 -13.18
CA VAL A 109 -5.15 0.45 -13.16
C VAL A 109 -5.59 -0.94 -12.71
N GLN A 110 -5.29 -1.95 -13.54
CA GLN A 110 -5.48 -3.35 -13.20
C GLN A 110 -4.15 -4.09 -13.33
N LEU A 111 -3.77 -4.82 -12.28
CA LEU A 111 -2.55 -5.63 -12.22
C LEU A 111 -2.88 -7.04 -11.75
N GLU A 112 -2.63 -8.04 -12.59
CA GLU A 112 -2.99 -9.44 -12.36
C GLU A 112 -1.80 -10.39 -12.56
N ASP A 113 -1.67 -11.41 -11.73
CA ASP A 113 -0.63 -12.45 -11.83
C ASP A 113 0.81 -11.88 -11.93
N SER A 114 1.09 -10.81 -11.20
CA SER A 114 2.26 -9.93 -11.41
C SER A 114 3.06 -9.70 -10.12
N LEU A 115 4.26 -9.13 -10.25
CA LEU A 115 5.16 -8.81 -9.14
C LEU A 115 5.55 -7.33 -9.18
N VAL A 116 5.47 -6.65 -8.05
CA VAL A 116 6.06 -5.33 -7.84
C VAL A 116 6.99 -5.42 -6.63
N GLN A 117 8.27 -5.17 -6.83
CA GLN A 117 9.27 -5.37 -5.78
C GLN A 117 10.49 -4.46 -5.94
N TRP A 118 11.13 -4.12 -4.81
CA TRP A 118 12.34 -3.29 -4.77
C TRP A 118 12.12 -1.94 -5.48
N ALA A 119 11.05 -1.26 -5.09
CA ALA A 119 10.70 0.08 -5.55
C ALA A 119 10.60 1.00 -4.33
N GLN A 120 10.72 2.32 -4.52
CA GLN A 120 10.55 3.27 -3.40
C GLN A 120 9.17 3.11 -2.73
N MET A 121 8.14 2.84 -3.54
CA MET A 121 6.80 2.44 -3.12
C MET A 121 6.16 1.60 -4.23
N GLY A 122 5.10 0.86 -3.94
CA GLY A 122 4.44 0.02 -4.96
C GLY A 122 3.57 0.83 -5.90
N ILE A 123 2.48 1.39 -5.37
CA ILE A 123 1.55 2.26 -6.11
C ILE A 123 1.10 3.45 -5.29
N GLU A 124 1.03 4.62 -5.93
CA GLU A 124 0.30 5.79 -5.44
C GLU A 124 -0.93 6.02 -6.33
N CYS A 125 -2.13 5.88 -5.80
CA CYS A 125 -3.39 6.04 -6.52
C CYS A 125 -4.24 7.11 -5.82
N VAL A 126 -4.48 8.24 -6.49
CA VAL A 126 -5.26 9.36 -5.95
C VAL A 126 -6.46 9.65 -6.82
N GLN A 127 -7.67 9.42 -6.30
CA GLN A 127 -8.92 9.51 -7.06
C GLN A 127 -8.92 8.63 -8.32
N CYS A 128 -8.48 7.38 -8.16
CA CYS A 128 -8.35 6.43 -9.27
C CYS A 128 -9.16 5.14 -9.01
N THR A 129 -9.26 4.27 -10.00
CA THR A 129 -9.75 2.89 -9.82
C THR A 129 -8.56 1.95 -9.88
N PHE A 130 -8.37 1.14 -8.84
CA PHE A 130 -7.26 0.20 -8.78
C PHE A 130 -7.75 -1.20 -8.44
N THR A 131 -7.28 -2.19 -9.19
CA THR A 131 -7.46 -3.60 -8.86
C THR A 131 -6.14 -4.34 -8.95
N SER A 132 -5.70 -4.94 -7.84
CA SER A 132 -4.66 -5.96 -7.83
C SER A 132 -5.25 -7.33 -7.57
N ARG A 133 -4.84 -8.33 -8.36
CA ARG A 133 -5.29 -9.71 -8.22
C ARG A 133 -4.16 -10.71 -8.38
N ARG A 134 -4.09 -11.73 -7.51
CA ARG A 134 -3.09 -12.83 -7.62
C ARG A 134 -1.67 -12.31 -7.81
N SER A 135 -1.32 -11.26 -7.09
CA SER A 135 -0.07 -10.54 -7.29
C SER A 135 0.70 -10.37 -6.00
N VAL A 136 2.00 -10.16 -6.13
CA VAL A 136 2.91 -9.97 -5.00
C VAL A 136 3.45 -8.55 -5.03
N TRP A 137 3.37 -7.88 -3.89
CA TRP A 137 3.89 -6.54 -3.67
C TRP A 137 4.82 -6.61 -2.49
N THR A 138 6.12 -6.41 -2.69
CA THR A 138 7.04 -6.60 -1.58
C THR A 138 8.33 -5.79 -1.64
N HIS A 139 8.89 -5.46 -0.46
CA HIS A 139 10.15 -4.73 -0.32
C HIS A 139 10.06 -3.31 -0.85
N PHE A 140 9.42 -2.45 -0.05
CA PHE A 140 9.31 -1.03 -0.30
C PHE A 140 9.99 -0.23 0.83
N PRO A 141 11.17 0.36 0.60
CA PRO A 141 12.12 0.09 -0.50
C PRO A 141 12.81 -1.27 -0.31
N SER A 142 13.97 -1.47 -0.94
CA SER A 142 14.79 -2.67 -0.71
C SER A 142 15.02 -2.94 0.78
N TRP A 143 15.09 -4.22 1.14
CA TRP A 143 15.21 -4.68 2.53
C TRP A 143 16.41 -4.06 3.24
N ASP A 144 17.52 -3.91 2.51
CA ASP A 144 18.82 -3.47 2.99
C ASP A 144 18.93 -1.95 3.18
N ALA A 145 17.97 -1.16 2.69
CA ALA A 145 17.96 0.26 3.00
C ALA A 145 17.84 0.49 4.53
N ALA A 146 18.20 1.67 5.02
CA ALA A 146 17.82 2.04 6.38
C ALA A 146 16.30 2.20 6.48
N TYR A 147 15.74 2.05 7.69
CA TYR A 147 14.40 2.57 7.95
C TYR A 147 14.45 4.09 7.96
N ALA A 148 13.48 4.71 7.29
CA ALA A 148 13.19 6.12 7.36
C ALA A 148 11.66 6.28 7.27
N ASP A 149 11.09 7.06 8.18
CA ASP A 149 9.68 7.49 8.14
C ASP A 149 9.49 8.39 6.92
N ASN A 150 9.01 7.80 5.82
CA ASN A 150 9.06 8.39 4.49
C ASN A 150 8.01 7.78 3.56
N ASP A 151 6.85 7.36 4.05
CA ASP A 151 5.70 6.91 3.23
C ASP A 151 6.07 5.77 2.26
N ASN A 152 6.90 4.82 2.73
CA ASN A 152 7.37 3.70 1.91
C ASN A 152 6.36 2.54 1.88
N ASP A 153 5.15 2.88 1.44
CA ASP A 153 4.03 1.95 1.38
C ASP A 153 4.15 0.98 0.21
N ALA A 154 3.54 -0.20 0.33
CA ALA A 154 3.26 -0.97 -0.88
C ALA A 154 2.13 -0.31 -1.68
N MET A 155 1.12 0.26 -1.01
CA MET A 155 -0.03 0.86 -1.67
C MET A 155 -0.54 2.08 -0.91
N TYR A 156 -0.46 3.26 -1.51
CA TYR A 156 -1.19 4.45 -1.07
C TYR A 156 -2.41 4.66 -1.98
N LEU A 157 -3.61 4.42 -1.47
CA LEU A 157 -4.85 4.26 -2.23
C LEU A 157 -5.90 5.30 -1.82
N SER A 158 -5.68 6.56 -2.13
CA SER A 158 -6.49 7.68 -1.63
C SER A 158 -7.61 8.10 -2.56
N GLY A 159 -8.85 7.80 -2.17
CA GLY A 159 -10.04 8.21 -2.91
C GLY A 159 -10.24 7.41 -4.20
N GLY A 160 -11.49 7.06 -4.51
CA GLY A 160 -11.82 6.18 -5.64
C GLY A 160 -12.12 4.74 -5.23
N LYS A 161 -12.01 3.79 -6.15
CA LYS A 161 -12.46 2.39 -5.93
C LYS A 161 -11.29 1.43 -6.02
N HIS A 162 -11.00 0.76 -4.92
CA HIS A 162 -9.80 -0.05 -4.79
C HIS A 162 -10.12 -1.48 -4.37
N ARG A 163 -9.42 -2.44 -4.98
CA ARG A 163 -9.57 -3.88 -4.73
C ARG A 163 -8.21 -4.55 -4.69
N VAL A 164 -7.90 -5.24 -3.60
CA VAL A 164 -6.67 -6.04 -3.42
C VAL A 164 -7.09 -7.45 -3.06
N ILE A 165 -7.00 -8.36 -4.04
CA ILE A 165 -7.66 -9.67 -3.98
C ILE A 165 -6.66 -10.78 -4.26
N ASP A 166 -6.74 -11.90 -3.55
CA ASP A 166 -5.91 -13.09 -3.80
C ASP A 166 -4.40 -12.77 -3.80
N SER A 167 -3.95 -11.76 -3.04
CA SER A 167 -2.61 -11.16 -3.20
C SER A 167 -1.73 -11.29 -1.95
N VAL A 168 -0.45 -10.99 -2.09
CA VAL A 168 0.51 -10.91 -0.98
C VAL A 168 1.12 -9.51 -0.96
N ILE A 169 1.03 -8.85 0.19
CA ILE A 169 1.64 -7.56 0.49
C ILE A 169 2.63 -7.78 1.62
N ALA A 170 3.91 -7.47 1.42
CA ALA A 170 4.92 -7.81 2.42
C ALA A 170 6.13 -6.88 2.48
N HIS A 171 6.73 -6.76 3.66
CA HIS A 171 8.05 -6.15 3.85
C HIS A 171 8.12 -4.68 3.40
N THR A 172 7.18 -3.88 3.88
CA THR A 172 7.18 -2.42 3.71
C THR A 172 7.91 -1.77 4.89
N LYS A 173 8.58 -0.66 4.62
CA LYS A 173 9.13 0.18 5.70
C LYS A 173 8.15 1.19 6.23
N ASP A 174 6.95 1.20 5.67
CA ASP A 174 5.81 1.92 6.21
C ASP A 174 4.59 0.98 6.13
N ASP A 175 3.49 1.40 5.51
CA ASP A 175 2.26 0.62 5.50
C ASP A 175 2.22 -0.43 4.38
N GLY A 176 1.56 -1.55 4.66
CA GLY A 176 1.18 -2.50 3.63
C GLY A 176 0.18 -1.85 2.66
N ILE A 177 -0.93 -1.38 3.20
CA ILE A 177 -1.96 -0.67 2.46
C ILE A 177 -2.36 0.56 3.27
N ASP A 178 -2.02 1.75 2.80
CA ASP A 178 -2.58 3.00 3.28
C ASP A 178 -3.77 3.40 2.39
N SER A 179 -4.94 3.57 3.01
CA SER A 179 -6.11 4.02 2.30
C SER A 179 -6.14 5.53 2.09
N GLY A 180 -5.23 6.32 2.67
CA GLY A 180 -5.04 7.75 2.42
C GLY A 180 -6.22 8.66 2.78
N ALA A 181 -5.91 9.89 3.18
CA ALA A 181 -6.91 10.85 3.68
C ALA A 181 -7.43 11.84 2.62
N THR A 182 -7.04 11.71 1.35
CA THR A 182 -7.37 12.70 0.32
C THR A 182 -8.42 12.21 -0.68
N GLY A 183 -9.24 13.14 -1.16
CA GLY A 183 -10.26 12.89 -2.18
C GLY A 183 -11.65 12.57 -1.63
N ASN A 184 -12.62 12.46 -2.53
CA ASN A 184 -14.06 12.48 -2.20
C ASN A 184 -14.60 11.15 -1.63
N GLY A 185 -13.79 10.39 -0.88
CA GLY A 185 -14.14 9.07 -0.36
C GLY A 185 -14.03 7.96 -1.41
N GLY A 186 -14.84 6.91 -1.30
CA GLY A 186 -14.83 5.76 -2.21
C GLY A 186 -14.88 4.41 -1.50
N SER A 187 -14.20 3.40 -2.02
CA SER A 187 -14.17 2.08 -1.38
C SER A 187 -12.82 1.36 -1.45
N LEU A 188 -12.56 0.53 -0.45
CA LEU A 188 -11.43 -0.39 -0.41
C LEU A 188 -11.93 -1.79 -0.06
N VAL A 189 -11.62 -2.75 -0.91
CA VAL A 189 -11.87 -4.18 -0.65
C VAL A 189 -10.54 -4.91 -0.58
N VAL A 190 -10.24 -5.50 0.58
CA VAL A 190 -9.13 -6.44 0.75
C VAL A 190 -9.72 -7.82 0.99
N HIS A 191 -9.43 -8.78 0.12
CA HIS A 191 -10.08 -10.09 0.18
C HIS A 191 -9.13 -11.23 -0.17
N ASN A 192 -9.09 -12.27 0.67
CA ASN A 192 -8.25 -13.44 0.45
C ASN A 192 -6.77 -13.05 0.23
N THR A 193 -6.27 -12.15 1.07
CA THR A 193 -4.95 -11.51 0.91
C THR A 193 -4.11 -11.78 2.16
N ILE A 194 -2.80 -11.85 1.98
CA ILE A 194 -1.82 -11.88 3.07
C ILE A 194 -1.14 -10.52 3.13
N VAL A 195 -1.09 -9.92 4.31
CA VAL A 195 -0.36 -8.68 4.60
C VAL A 195 0.61 -8.96 5.73
N GLU A 196 1.92 -8.81 5.49
CA GLU A 196 2.90 -9.20 6.50
C GLU A 196 4.18 -8.38 6.57
N GLY A 197 4.75 -8.28 7.77
CA GLY A 197 6.07 -7.67 7.95
C GLY A 197 6.12 -6.19 7.56
N CYS A 198 5.02 -5.45 7.77
CA CYS A 198 4.96 -4.01 7.54
C CYS A 198 5.49 -3.27 8.78
N MET A 199 6.41 -2.33 8.60
CA MET A 199 7.04 -1.66 9.75
C MET A 199 6.09 -0.75 10.53
N HIS A 200 5.02 -0.26 9.89
CA HIS A 200 3.98 0.53 10.52
C HIS A 200 2.65 -0.25 10.50
N GLU A 201 1.64 0.10 9.70
CA GLU A 201 0.41 -0.67 9.59
C GLU A 201 0.49 -1.79 8.55
N GLY A 202 -0.17 -2.92 8.81
CA GLY A 202 -0.57 -3.81 7.73
C GLY A 202 -1.59 -3.12 6.83
N VAL A 203 -2.64 -2.57 7.43
CA VAL A 203 -3.64 -1.76 6.72
C VAL A 203 -3.97 -0.50 7.53
N ALA A 204 -3.56 0.66 7.04
CA ALA A 204 -3.92 1.97 7.57
C ALA A 204 -5.19 2.49 6.90
N LEU A 205 -6.21 2.79 7.69
CA LEU A 205 -7.51 3.26 7.22
C LEU A 205 -7.68 4.75 7.51
N SER A 206 -7.76 5.48 6.42
CA SER A 206 -7.91 6.93 6.40
C SER A 206 -8.98 7.38 5.40
N SER A 207 -9.57 8.55 5.64
CA SER A 207 -10.50 9.20 4.74
C SER A 207 -10.50 10.71 4.91
N ASP A 208 -10.84 11.44 3.84
CA ASP A 208 -11.11 12.88 3.93
C ASP A 208 -12.16 13.17 5.03
N PRO A 209 -12.02 14.25 5.81
CA PRO A 209 -12.93 14.58 6.91
C PRO A 209 -14.41 14.68 6.52
N ASN A 210 -14.69 14.90 5.23
CA ASN A 210 -16.05 14.96 4.67
C ASN A 210 -16.33 13.82 3.69
N GLY A 211 -15.35 12.95 3.43
CA GLY A 211 -15.45 11.85 2.49
C GLY A 211 -16.22 10.67 3.08
N HIS A 212 -17.06 10.04 2.26
CA HIS A 212 -17.67 8.75 2.61
C HIS A 212 -16.81 7.63 2.03
N ARG A 213 -16.20 6.83 2.91
CA ARG A 213 -15.36 5.72 2.48
C ARG A 213 -15.78 4.42 3.14
N GLU A 214 -16.04 3.42 2.31
CA GLU A 214 -16.44 2.08 2.75
C GLU A 214 -15.29 1.10 2.56
N VAL A 215 -14.89 0.43 3.65
CA VAL A 215 -13.79 -0.52 3.68
C VAL A 215 -14.32 -1.90 4.08
N VAL A 216 -13.96 -2.91 3.30
CA VAL A 216 -14.27 -4.31 3.59
C VAL A 216 -12.99 -5.12 3.52
N ILE A 217 -12.57 -5.68 4.66
CA ILE A 217 -11.43 -6.58 4.80
C ILE A 217 -11.98 -7.95 5.15
N SER A 218 -11.69 -8.97 4.35
CA SER A 218 -12.27 -10.29 4.57
C SER A 218 -11.35 -11.43 4.17
N HIS A 219 -11.42 -12.56 4.89
CA HIS A 219 -10.57 -13.73 4.62
C HIS A 219 -9.08 -13.36 4.49
N THR A 220 -8.63 -12.40 5.29
CA THR A 220 -7.30 -11.81 5.18
C THR A 220 -6.45 -12.23 6.37
N ILE A 221 -5.16 -12.44 6.13
CA ILE A 221 -4.17 -12.66 7.18
C ILE A 221 -3.34 -11.38 7.29
N VAL A 222 -3.26 -10.82 8.49
CA VAL A 222 -2.37 -9.70 8.80
C VAL A 222 -1.41 -10.12 9.91
N GLN A 223 -0.10 -10.05 9.68
CA GLN A 223 0.84 -10.56 10.68
C GLN A 223 2.22 -9.90 10.67
N TYR A 224 2.87 -9.90 11.84
CA TYR A 224 4.21 -9.32 12.01
C TYR A 224 4.30 -7.84 11.59
N CYS A 225 3.20 -7.09 11.77
CA CYS A 225 3.19 -5.65 11.58
C CYS A 225 3.34 -4.93 12.92
N GLN A 226 3.75 -3.66 12.93
CA GLN A 226 3.62 -2.87 14.16
C GLN A 226 2.14 -2.79 14.55
N GLN A 227 1.30 -2.30 13.65
CA GLN A 227 -0.15 -2.31 13.80
C GLN A 227 -0.74 -3.23 12.73
N GLY A 228 -1.64 -4.15 13.07
CA GLY A 228 -2.27 -5.01 12.08
C GLY A 228 -3.20 -4.19 11.20
N ILE A 229 -4.29 -3.68 11.78
CA ILE A 229 -5.21 -2.77 11.10
C ILE A 229 -5.44 -1.55 11.99
N GLU A 230 -5.22 -0.37 11.44
CA GLU A 230 -5.51 0.91 12.11
C GLU A 230 -6.68 1.61 11.43
N SER A 231 -7.59 2.16 12.23
CA SER A 231 -8.47 3.25 11.79
C SER A 231 -7.96 4.55 12.41
N GLY A 232 -7.12 5.26 11.66
CA GLY A 232 -6.31 6.37 12.16
C GLY A 232 -6.99 7.73 11.97
N TYR A 233 -7.22 8.12 10.72
CA TYR A 233 -7.79 9.43 10.36
C TYR A 233 -9.08 9.26 9.55
N ALA A 234 -10.23 9.23 10.21
CA ALA A 234 -11.49 8.83 9.59
C ALA A 234 -12.64 9.81 9.87
N SER A 235 -13.45 10.08 8.85
CA SER A 235 -14.68 10.88 8.97
C SER A 235 -15.79 10.08 9.62
N LYS A 236 -16.86 10.77 10.05
CA LYS A 236 -18.08 10.12 10.56
C LYS A 236 -18.78 9.21 9.57
N GLN A 237 -18.54 9.43 8.27
CA GLN A 237 -19.12 8.64 7.19
C GLN A 237 -18.21 7.47 6.78
N HIS A 238 -17.01 7.36 7.33
CA HIS A 238 -16.11 6.23 7.11
C HIS A 238 -16.64 4.98 7.82
N THR A 239 -16.70 3.87 7.11
CA THR A 239 -17.07 2.57 7.66
C THR A 239 -16.04 1.53 7.27
N ALA A 240 -15.62 0.71 8.22
CA ALA A 240 -14.69 -0.38 8.03
C ALA A 240 -15.25 -1.66 8.66
N SER A 241 -15.30 -2.73 7.87
CA SER A 241 -15.76 -4.05 8.31
C SER A 241 -14.67 -5.09 8.06
N ILE A 242 -14.23 -5.72 9.13
CA ILE A 242 -13.24 -6.80 9.12
C ILE A 242 -13.97 -8.09 9.46
N THR A 243 -13.91 -9.08 8.55
CA THR A 243 -14.62 -10.34 8.74
C THR A 243 -13.80 -11.58 8.38
N SER A 244 -13.99 -12.68 9.13
CA SER A 244 -13.39 -13.98 8.80
C SER A 244 -11.87 -13.93 8.59
N SER A 245 -11.17 -13.09 9.36
CA SER A 245 -9.74 -12.78 9.15
C SER A 245 -8.90 -13.20 10.37
N LEU A 246 -7.59 -13.36 10.17
CA LEU A 246 -6.62 -13.63 11.23
C LEU A 246 -5.65 -12.48 11.33
N ILE A 247 -5.50 -11.92 12.53
CA ILE A 247 -4.56 -10.84 12.81
C ILE A 247 -3.67 -11.29 13.96
N GLN A 248 -2.39 -11.52 13.70
CA GLN A 248 -1.52 -12.15 14.69
C GLN A 248 -0.08 -11.64 14.70
N LYS A 249 0.56 -11.76 15.86
CA LYS A 249 1.98 -11.41 16.04
C LYS A 249 2.31 -9.97 15.62
N CYS A 250 1.33 -9.07 15.76
CA CYS A 250 1.52 -7.64 15.65
C CYS A 250 1.76 -7.04 17.04
N SER A 251 2.32 -5.82 17.08
CA SER A 251 2.41 -5.10 18.37
C SER A 251 1.02 -4.66 18.81
N VAL A 252 0.24 -4.11 17.89
CA VAL A 252 -1.20 -3.89 18.06
C VAL A 252 -1.94 -4.67 16.97
N GLY A 253 -2.86 -5.55 17.33
CA GLY A 253 -3.67 -6.30 16.36
C GLY A 253 -4.59 -5.37 15.59
N VAL A 254 -5.54 -4.74 16.30
CA VAL A 254 -6.42 -3.74 15.71
C VAL A 254 -6.48 -2.49 16.57
N ARG A 255 -6.39 -1.33 15.92
CA ARG A 255 -6.49 -0.03 16.56
C ARG A 255 -7.65 0.79 16.02
N TYR A 256 -8.38 1.40 16.94
CA TYR A 256 -9.24 2.54 16.69
C TYR A 256 -8.57 3.80 17.25
N GLY A 257 -8.24 4.74 16.38
CA GLY A 257 -7.45 5.94 16.66
C GLY A 257 -6.04 5.86 16.06
N ASP A 258 -5.28 6.93 16.22
CA ASP A 258 -4.04 7.17 15.49
C ASP A 258 -2.85 7.40 16.44
N ASN A 259 -1.62 7.17 15.97
CA ASN A 259 -0.38 7.63 16.62
C ASN A 259 -0.30 9.16 16.71
N TYR A 260 -0.95 9.88 15.82
CA TYR A 260 -0.96 11.33 15.83
C TYR A 260 -1.97 11.91 16.81
N HIS A 261 -1.49 12.74 17.74
CA HIS A 261 -2.34 13.43 18.71
C HIS A 261 -3.32 14.45 18.09
N TRP A 262 -3.03 14.91 16.88
CA TRP A 262 -3.85 15.85 16.11
C TRP A 262 -4.88 15.15 15.20
N SER A 263 -4.73 13.84 14.99
CA SER A 263 -5.63 13.07 14.13
C SER A 263 -7.02 12.93 14.77
N HIS A 264 -8.01 12.68 13.92
CA HIS A 264 -9.38 12.41 14.36
C HIS A 264 -9.92 11.15 13.70
N CYS A 265 -10.49 10.28 14.51
CA CYS A 265 -11.10 9.03 14.11
C CYS A 265 -12.57 9.03 14.55
N ASP A 266 -13.43 9.54 13.69
CA ASP A 266 -14.87 9.65 13.97
C ASP A 266 -15.68 8.55 13.24
N GLY A 267 -15.01 7.64 12.52
CA GLY A 267 -15.62 6.59 11.70
C GLY A 267 -16.09 5.36 12.47
N LYS A 268 -16.62 4.35 11.78
CA LYS A 268 -17.05 3.10 12.40
C LYS A 268 -16.16 1.93 11.98
N LEU A 269 -15.68 1.15 12.93
CA LEU A 269 -14.89 -0.05 12.73
C LEU A 269 -15.59 -1.25 13.38
N THR A 270 -15.89 -2.27 12.58
CA THR A 270 -16.59 -3.48 13.02
C THR A 270 -15.75 -4.72 12.72
N LEU A 271 -15.58 -5.59 13.71
CA LEU A 271 -14.86 -6.84 13.63
C LEU A 271 -15.84 -7.99 13.88
N GLN A 272 -15.94 -8.93 12.95
CA GLN A 272 -16.83 -10.08 13.07
C GLN A 272 -16.11 -11.36 12.68
N ASN A 273 -16.30 -12.45 13.42
CA ASN A 273 -15.71 -13.75 13.09
C ASN A 273 -14.20 -13.69 12.80
N THR A 274 -13.47 -12.81 13.50
CA THR A 274 -12.05 -12.51 13.23
C THR A 274 -11.25 -12.88 14.47
N THR A 275 -10.09 -13.52 14.28
CA THR A 275 -9.24 -13.97 15.37
C THR A 275 -8.07 -13.02 15.51
N LEU A 276 -7.90 -12.51 16.72
CA LEU A 276 -6.76 -11.72 17.14
C LEU A 276 -5.93 -12.60 18.07
N ALA A 277 -4.68 -12.88 17.71
CA ALA A 277 -3.89 -13.86 18.43
C ALA A 277 -2.42 -13.51 18.51
N GLN A 278 -1.80 -13.76 19.67
CA GLN A 278 -0.35 -13.57 19.84
C GLN A 278 0.14 -12.15 19.48
N ASN A 279 -0.76 -11.16 19.46
CA ASN A 279 -0.39 -9.76 19.39
C ASN A 279 0.02 -9.30 20.81
N GLU A 280 0.91 -8.31 20.93
CA GLU A 280 1.23 -7.74 22.25
C GLU A 280 -0.02 -7.09 22.85
N VAL A 281 -0.77 -6.37 22.00
CA VAL A 281 -2.10 -5.82 22.27
C VAL A 281 -3.06 -6.30 21.19
N ASN A 282 -4.09 -7.07 21.54
CA ASN A 282 -5.07 -7.51 20.52
C ASN A 282 -5.92 -6.35 20.01
N VAL A 283 -6.45 -5.52 20.91
CA VAL A 283 -7.29 -4.38 20.55
C VAL A 283 -6.87 -3.13 21.33
N MET A 284 -6.61 -2.05 20.60
CA MET A 284 -6.43 -0.70 21.14
C MET A 284 -7.59 0.19 20.68
N ASN A 285 -8.63 0.33 21.50
CA ASN A 285 -9.71 1.27 21.27
C ASN A 285 -9.40 2.58 22.02
N TYR A 286 -8.59 3.43 21.42
CA TYR A 286 -8.15 4.66 22.07
C TYR A 286 -7.72 5.73 21.07
N GLU A 287 -8.44 6.84 21.08
CA GLU A 287 -8.09 7.98 20.27
C GLU A 287 -7.32 9.02 21.10
N ARG A 288 -6.07 9.29 20.71
CA ARG A 288 -5.15 10.16 21.45
C ARG A 288 -5.72 11.56 21.66
N ARG A 289 -6.51 12.07 20.72
CA ARG A 289 -7.16 13.39 20.79
C ARG A 289 -8.18 13.47 21.93
N TYR A 290 -9.07 12.48 22.05
CA TYR A 290 -10.14 12.49 23.06
C TYR A 290 -9.71 11.91 24.40
N GLN A 291 -8.62 11.14 24.42
CA GLN A 291 -8.03 10.55 25.63
C GLN A 291 -8.96 9.60 26.39
N VAL A 292 -9.94 9.03 25.69
CA VAL A 292 -10.87 8.02 26.19
C VAL A 292 -11.14 6.98 25.10
N PRO A 293 -11.49 5.73 25.47
CA PRO A 293 -12.00 4.76 24.51
C PRO A 293 -13.30 5.22 23.85
N GLN A 294 -13.55 4.78 22.62
CA GLN A 294 -14.82 5.04 21.94
C GLN A 294 -15.91 4.04 22.35
N ASP A 295 -17.16 4.48 22.20
CA ASP A 295 -18.33 3.65 22.46
C ASP A 295 -18.43 2.46 21.50
N PRO A 296 -19.11 1.36 21.91
CA PRO A 296 -19.31 0.17 21.07
C PRO A 296 -19.99 0.43 19.71
N GLU A 297 -20.68 1.56 19.55
CA GLU A 297 -21.24 1.97 18.26
C GLU A 297 -20.16 2.25 17.19
N TYR A 298 -18.99 2.70 17.63
CA TYR A 298 -17.85 3.09 16.78
C TYR A 298 -16.84 1.96 16.66
N PHE A 299 -16.73 1.11 17.68
CA PHE A 299 -15.86 -0.05 17.68
C PHE A 299 -16.57 -1.28 18.25
N HIS A 300 -16.78 -2.30 17.42
CA HIS A 300 -17.49 -3.53 17.82
C HIS A 300 -16.72 -4.79 17.44
N SER A 301 -16.70 -5.80 18.32
CA SER A 301 -16.03 -7.09 18.07
C SER A 301 -16.90 -8.26 18.53
N GLU A 302 -17.22 -9.17 17.62
CA GLU A 302 -17.99 -10.40 17.88
C GLU A 302 -17.32 -11.66 17.33
N GLY A 303 -17.26 -12.71 18.16
CA GLY A 303 -17.05 -14.10 17.75
C GLY A 303 -15.60 -14.52 17.50
N VAL A 304 -15.36 -15.83 17.61
CA VAL A 304 -14.11 -16.51 17.25
C VAL A 304 -14.26 -17.14 15.87
N LEU A 305 -13.20 -17.17 15.05
CA LEU A 305 -13.19 -17.87 13.75
C LEU A 305 -13.77 -19.29 13.87
N SER A 306 -14.76 -19.61 13.02
CA SER A 306 -15.23 -20.99 12.92
C SER A 306 -14.12 -21.92 12.39
N GLN A 307 -14.14 -23.21 12.76
CA GLN A 307 -13.19 -24.20 12.21
C GLN A 307 -13.15 -24.22 10.67
N ARG A 308 -14.28 -23.94 10.02
CA ARG A 308 -14.36 -23.84 8.55
C ARG A 308 -13.55 -22.69 8.01
N HIS A 309 -13.74 -21.48 8.56
CA HIS A 309 -13.01 -20.29 8.14
C HIS A 309 -11.51 -20.40 8.49
N TRP A 310 -11.17 -21.02 9.63
CA TRP A 310 -9.78 -21.34 9.98
C TRP A 310 -9.10 -22.20 8.92
N LYS A 311 -9.78 -23.23 8.43
CA LYS A 311 -9.25 -24.10 7.38
C LYS A 311 -9.03 -23.36 6.06
N LEU A 312 -9.91 -22.43 5.68
CA LEU A 312 -9.71 -21.58 4.50
C LEU A 312 -8.47 -20.71 4.62
N LEU A 313 -8.23 -20.12 5.79
CA LEU A 313 -7.01 -19.33 6.04
C LEU A 313 -5.75 -20.21 6.02
N GLN A 314 -5.80 -21.42 6.59
CA GLN A 314 -4.70 -22.39 6.48
C GLN A 314 -4.43 -22.80 5.04
N ASP A 315 -5.48 -22.97 4.24
CA ASP A 315 -5.33 -23.30 2.82
C ASP A 315 -4.71 -22.12 2.04
N ALA A 316 -5.08 -20.88 2.34
CA ALA A 316 -4.49 -19.68 1.74
C ALA A 316 -3.02 -19.47 2.14
N ALA A 317 -2.66 -19.75 3.40
CA ALA A 317 -1.30 -19.61 3.92
C ALA A 317 -0.41 -20.85 3.71
N ARG A 318 -0.93 -21.92 3.11
CA ARG A 318 -0.22 -23.21 3.02
C ARG A 318 1.14 -23.10 2.35
N ASP A 319 1.20 -22.27 1.31
CA ASP A 319 2.38 -22.08 0.47
C ASP A 319 3.00 -20.68 0.67
N SER A 320 2.58 -19.93 1.71
CA SER A 320 3.22 -18.66 2.05
C SER A 320 4.56 -18.91 2.77
N ALA A 321 5.43 -17.89 2.77
CA ALA A 321 6.72 -17.95 3.48
C ALA A 321 6.56 -18.17 5.00
N LEU A 322 5.35 -17.93 5.53
CA LEU A 322 5.01 -18.01 6.94
C LEU A 322 3.73 -18.85 7.14
N PRO A 323 3.80 -20.19 7.00
CA PRO A 323 2.64 -21.05 7.11
C PRO A 323 2.03 -21.02 8.52
N LEU A 324 0.70 -21.10 8.61
CA LEU A 324 -0.02 -21.09 9.88
C LEU A 324 0.25 -22.39 10.68
N ALA A 325 0.90 -22.28 11.84
CA ALA A 325 1.05 -23.39 12.79
C ALA A 325 -0.28 -23.75 13.50
N ALA A 326 -0.34 -24.96 14.09
CA ALA A 326 -1.57 -25.66 14.49
C ALA A 326 -2.48 -25.01 15.57
N ALA A 327 -3.75 -25.43 15.53
CA ALA A 327 -4.94 -25.12 16.35
C ALA A 327 -5.31 -23.62 16.48
N PRO A 328 -6.60 -23.25 16.36
CA PRO A 328 -7.02 -21.86 16.52
C PRO A 328 -6.62 -21.37 17.92
N PRO A 329 -5.82 -20.31 18.03
CA PRO A 329 -5.45 -19.75 19.33
C PRO A 329 -6.71 -19.26 20.07
N GLU A 330 -6.74 -19.44 21.40
CA GLU A 330 -7.81 -18.87 22.24
C GLU A 330 -7.84 -17.36 22.05
N ALA A 331 -8.97 -16.83 21.59
CA ALA A 331 -9.15 -15.40 21.39
C ALA A 331 -9.28 -14.71 22.76
N VAL A 332 -8.26 -13.94 23.15
CA VAL A 332 -8.30 -13.12 24.37
C VAL A 332 -8.42 -11.66 23.95
N VAL A 333 -9.63 -11.10 23.96
CA VAL A 333 -9.80 -9.64 23.73
C VAL A 333 -9.39 -8.91 25.01
N MET A 334 -8.19 -8.31 25.02
CA MET A 334 -7.79 -7.33 26.04
C MET A 334 -7.90 -5.94 25.45
N LEU A 335 -8.80 -5.11 26.01
CA LEU A 335 -8.87 -3.69 25.73
C LEU A 335 -7.80 -2.99 26.59
N LEU A 336 -6.75 -2.48 25.96
CA LEU A 336 -5.67 -1.78 26.66
C LEU A 336 -5.75 -0.27 26.42
N MET A 337 -5.59 0.50 27.50
CA MET A 337 -5.34 1.94 27.43
C MET A 337 -3.87 2.20 27.12
N ASP A 338 -3.56 3.21 26.30
CA ASP A 338 -2.19 3.63 26.05
C ASP A 338 -1.59 4.25 27.34
N VAL A 339 -0.78 3.47 28.06
CA VAL A 339 -0.19 3.86 29.35
C VAL A 339 1.01 4.81 29.21
N ARG A 340 1.52 5.06 27.99
CA ARG A 340 2.69 5.92 27.72
C ARG A 340 2.50 7.38 28.15
N ARG A 341 1.25 7.82 28.32
CA ARG A 341 0.90 9.15 28.85
C ARG A 341 1.50 9.43 30.24
N ARG A 342 1.74 8.40 31.06
CA ARG A 342 2.30 8.58 32.41
C ARG A 342 3.79 8.91 32.38
N GLU A 343 4.48 8.65 31.27
CA GLU A 343 5.95 8.65 31.23
C GLU A 343 6.53 9.68 30.24
N LEU A 344 5.77 10.17 29.26
CA LEU A 344 6.28 11.12 28.24
C LEU A 344 5.55 12.48 28.26
N PRO A 345 6.27 13.62 28.41
CA PRO A 345 5.69 14.94 28.23
C PRO A 345 5.14 15.11 26.80
N LYS A 346 4.04 15.87 26.64
CA LYS A 346 3.31 16.10 25.36
C LYS A 346 4.19 16.47 24.14
N THR A 347 5.41 16.95 24.35
CA THR A 347 6.36 17.38 23.32
C THR A 347 7.29 16.28 22.80
N GLY A 348 7.27 15.08 23.39
CA GLY A 348 8.06 13.92 22.94
C GLY A 348 7.27 12.88 22.13
N TRP A 349 6.10 13.25 21.60
CA TRP A 349 5.17 12.32 20.95
C TRP A 349 5.42 12.39 19.44
N GLU A 350 6.40 11.62 18.96
CA GLU A 350 6.83 11.64 17.57
C GLU A 350 6.14 10.54 16.74
N GLY A 351 4.88 10.77 16.33
CA GLY A 351 4.21 10.06 15.20
C GLY A 351 4.60 8.59 14.96
N CYS A 352 5.04 8.30 13.74
CA CYS A 352 5.51 6.98 13.29
C CYS A 352 6.87 6.54 13.88
N LYS A 353 7.56 7.39 14.67
CA LYS A 353 8.89 7.05 15.23
C LYS A 353 8.84 6.10 16.43
N ASP A 354 7.64 5.79 16.94
CA ASP A 354 7.42 4.74 17.94
C ASP A 354 7.61 3.35 17.30
N MET A 355 8.80 3.02 16.79
CA MET A 355 9.08 1.70 16.20
C MET A 355 9.05 0.61 17.26
N PHE A 356 8.28 -0.45 16.99
CA PHE A 356 8.40 -1.70 17.73
C PHE A 356 9.48 -2.57 17.08
N LEU A 357 10.26 -3.28 17.89
CA LEU A 357 11.32 -4.15 17.39
C LEU A 357 10.72 -5.33 16.61
N LEU A 358 10.64 -5.21 15.29
CA LEU A 358 10.22 -6.32 14.42
C LEU A 358 11.41 -7.26 14.13
N PRO A 359 11.18 -8.57 13.97
CA PRO A 359 12.22 -9.52 13.60
C PRO A 359 12.91 -9.11 12.28
N GLY A 360 14.23 -8.87 12.32
CA GLY A 360 15.06 -8.60 11.13
C GLY A 360 15.43 -7.13 10.86
N ASN A 361 15.02 -6.19 11.72
CA ASN A 361 15.38 -4.77 11.59
C ASN A 361 16.70 -4.44 12.31
N ASN A 362 17.76 -4.09 11.56
CA ASN A 362 19.11 -3.89 12.09
C ASN A 362 19.72 -2.50 11.84
N THR A 363 19.00 -1.48 11.35
CA THR A 363 19.64 -0.26 10.82
C THR A 363 19.26 1.06 11.52
N LEU A 364 20.32 1.80 11.86
CA LEU A 364 20.38 3.14 12.47
C LEU A 364 19.82 4.25 11.55
N ILE A 365 19.16 5.23 12.16
CA ILE A 365 18.58 6.43 11.54
C ILE A 365 19.69 7.34 10.97
N VAL A 366 19.57 7.81 9.73
CA VAL A 366 20.45 8.85 9.13
C VAL A 366 19.61 9.83 8.29
N ASP A 367 19.73 11.13 8.59
CA ASP A 367 19.10 12.26 7.88
C ASP A 367 19.85 12.63 6.59
N GLU A 368 19.15 12.99 5.51
CA GLU A 368 19.75 13.62 4.32
C GLU A 368 18.91 14.74 3.67
N VAL A 369 19.61 15.64 2.95
CA VAL A 369 19.20 17.00 2.55
C VAL A 369 19.35 17.23 1.01
N VAL A 370 18.55 18.19 0.50
CA VAL A 370 18.75 19.14 -0.65
C VAL A 370 18.09 18.89 -2.03
N ASP A 371 17.60 20.04 -2.54
CA ASP A 371 16.93 20.53 -3.76
C ASP A 371 17.64 20.38 -5.14
N ALA A 372 16.86 20.51 -6.24
CA ALA A 372 16.81 21.70 -7.15
C ALA A 372 16.27 21.41 -8.59
N GLU A 373 15.93 22.49 -9.31
CA GLU A 373 14.94 22.67 -10.41
C GLU A 373 15.35 22.32 -11.86
N ALA A 374 14.36 22.35 -12.77
CA ALA A 374 14.33 21.69 -14.09
C ALA A 374 14.01 22.60 -15.30
N PHE A 375 14.39 22.12 -16.51
CA PHE A 375 13.86 22.51 -17.83
C PHE A 375 13.73 21.25 -18.74
N THR A 376 12.73 21.22 -19.64
CA THR A 376 12.17 19.98 -20.28
C THR A 376 12.19 19.94 -21.81
N GLU A 377 12.33 18.74 -22.39
CA GLU A 377 11.88 18.35 -23.75
C GLU A 377 11.09 17.02 -23.72
N GLU A 378 10.11 16.86 -24.61
CA GLU A 378 9.03 15.86 -24.60
C GLU A 378 9.01 15.03 -25.90
N LEU A 379 8.92 13.70 -25.81
CA LEU A 379 8.64 12.82 -26.96
C LEU A 379 7.17 12.37 -26.92
N ARG A 380 6.41 12.70 -27.97
CA ARG A 380 4.97 12.36 -28.09
C ARG A 380 4.77 11.25 -29.11
N VAL A 381 4.01 10.22 -28.73
CA VAL A 381 3.52 9.18 -29.63
C VAL A 381 2.02 9.40 -29.82
N THR A 382 1.59 9.65 -31.06
CA THR A 382 0.20 10.02 -31.41
C THR A 382 -0.54 8.95 -32.21
N GLU A 383 0.08 7.80 -32.47
CA GLU A 383 -0.46 6.68 -33.26
C GLU A 383 -0.35 5.37 -32.48
N ASP A 384 -1.11 4.35 -32.89
CA ASP A 384 -1.11 3.03 -32.23
C ASP A 384 0.26 2.34 -32.38
N VAL A 385 0.88 1.96 -31.27
CA VAL A 385 2.18 1.27 -31.25
C VAL A 385 2.04 -0.11 -30.63
N THR A 386 2.33 -1.14 -31.43
CA THR A 386 2.44 -2.52 -30.96
C THR A 386 3.92 -2.93 -30.95
N VAL A 387 4.45 -3.31 -29.79
CA VAL A 387 5.80 -3.85 -29.65
C VAL A 387 5.71 -5.38 -29.59
N THR A 388 6.21 -6.03 -30.65
CA THR A 388 6.27 -7.50 -30.78
C THR A 388 7.71 -7.94 -31.01
N PHE A 389 8.17 -9.00 -30.32
CA PHE A 389 9.47 -9.64 -30.55
C PHE A 389 9.30 -11.10 -30.93
#